data_AF-A0A836T365-F1
#
_entry.id   AF-A0A836T365-F1
#
_cell.length_a   1.000
_cell.length_b   1.000
_cell.length_c   1.000
_cell.angle_alpha   90.00
_cell.angle_beta   90.00
_cell.angle_gamma   90.00
#
_symmetry.space_group_name_H-M   'P 1'
#
loop_
_entity.id
_entity.type
_entity.pdbx_description
1 polymer ?
#
loop_
_entity_poly.entity_id
_entity_poly.type
_entity_poly.pdbx_seq_one_letter_code
_entity_poly.pdbx_strand_id
1 'polypeptide(L)'
;SIKPYDSKPIVGSAAYKHKAGTHLAAILKNPAAYEPIPPRAVGNRRRIVFGELAGKTGAAYLMSLLGLEKDEEGAKAVARGLKNLRMGDLIEIPLEDRFEKKIINDK
;
A
#
# COMPACT_ATOMS: atom_id res chain seq x y z
N SER A 1 -25.26 11.71 -10.12
CA SER A 1 -23.83 11.85 -9.75
C SER A 1 -22.99 11.32 -10.89
N ILE A 2 -22.04 12.10 -11.41
CA ILE A 2 -21.13 11.66 -12.47
C ILE A 2 -19.90 11.05 -11.79
N LYS A 3 -19.63 9.77 -12.02
CA LYS A 3 -18.44 9.09 -11.51
C LYS A 3 -17.26 9.36 -12.45
N PRO A 4 -16.13 9.91 -11.96
CA PRO A 4 -14.92 10.05 -12.78
C PRO A 4 -14.38 8.68 -13.22
N TYR A 5 -13.66 8.65 -14.35
CA TYR A 5 -12.84 7.50 -14.72
C TYR A 5 -11.81 7.20 -13.63
N ASP A 6 -11.47 5.92 -13.46
CA ASP A 6 -10.57 5.50 -12.38
C ASP A 6 -9.17 6.12 -12.48
N SER A 7 -8.68 6.35 -13.69
CA SER A 7 -7.38 6.98 -13.98
C SER A 7 -7.42 8.51 -14.00
N LYS A 8 -8.58 9.13 -13.72
CA LYS A 8 -8.68 10.60 -13.72
C LYS A 8 -7.69 11.15 -12.69
N PRO A 9 -6.82 12.12 -13.06
CA PRO A 9 -5.89 12.71 -12.12
C PRO A 9 -6.63 13.28 -10.90
N ILE A 10 -6.01 13.15 -9.72
CA ILE A 10 -6.48 13.66 -8.42
C ILE A 10 -7.75 12.94 -7.90
N VAL A 11 -8.83 12.87 -8.68
CA VAL A 11 -10.14 12.40 -8.20
C VAL A 11 -10.49 10.97 -8.61
N GLY A 12 -9.72 10.36 -9.52
CA GLY A 12 -9.92 8.98 -9.95
C GLY A 12 -9.66 7.99 -8.82
N SER A 13 -10.40 6.87 -8.82
CA SER A 13 -10.27 5.85 -7.76
C SER A 13 -8.87 5.20 -7.72
N ALA A 14 -8.10 5.28 -8.81
CA ALA A 14 -6.74 4.76 -8.89
C ALA A 14 -5.65 5.81 -8.57
N ALA A 15 -6.01 7.09 -8.39
CA ALA A 15 -5.04 8.19 -8.25
C ALA A 15 -4.12 8.08 -7.01
N TYR A 16 -4.55 7.36 -5.97
CA TYR A 16 -3.81 7.16 -4.72
C TYR A 16 -3.59 5.67 -4.39
N LYS A 17 -3.52 4.83 -5.44
CA LYS A 17 -3.14 3.43 -5.32
C LYS A 17 -1.63 3.31 -5.45
N HIS A 18 -1.01 2.68 -4.46
CA HIS A 18 0.43 2.45 -4.44
C HIS A 18 0.73 0.96 -4.41
N LYS A 19 1.50 0.48 -5.38
CA LYS A 19 1.96 -0.90 -5.37
C LYS A 19 2.98 -1.09 -4.25
N ALA A 20 2.91 -2.23 -3.55
CA ALA A 20 3.76 -2.59 -2.41
C ALA A 20 5.22 -2.92 -2.79
N GLY A 21 5.75 -2.29 -3.84
CA GLY A 21 7.12 -2.46 -4.31
C GLY A 21 8.12 -1.58 -3.57
N THR A 22 9.26 -1.33 -4.22
CA THR A 22 10.44 -0.65 -3.64
C THR A 22 10.12 0.71 -3.00
N HIS A 23 9.13 1.43 -3.52
CA HIS A 23 8.78 2.78 -3.04
C HIS A 23 7.80 2.80 -1.86
N LEU A 24 7.25 1.65 -1.44
CA LEU A 24 6.28 1.61 -0.36
C LEU A 24 6.83 2.23 0.93
N ALA A 25 8.08 1.92 1.28
CA ALA A 25 8.72 2.46 2.48
C ALA A 25 8.76 4.01 2.48
N ALA A 26 9.03 4.61 1.33
CA ALA A 26 9.10 6.06 1.19
C ALA A 26 7.71 6.69 1.34
N ILE A 27 6.68 6.08 0.76
CA ILE A 27 5.29 6.52 0.89
C ILE A 27 4.81 6.39 2.34
N LEU A 28 5.13 5.28 3.01
CA LEU A 28 4.76 5.08 4.41
C LEU A 28 5.46 6.07 5.36
N LYS A 29 6.71 6.44 5.05
CA LYS A 29 7.51 7.38 5.86
C LYS A 29 7.14 8.84 5.60
N ASN A 30 6.94 9.22 4.34
CA ASN A 30 6.62 10.58 3.93
C ASN A 30 5.67 10.57 2.71
N PRO A 31 4.35 10.44 2.94
CA PRO A 31 3.37 10.40 1.86
C PRO A 31 3.42 11.62 0.94
N ALA A 32 3.74 12.81 1.48
CA ALA A 32 3.78 14.07 0.72
C ALA A 32 4.81 14.07 -0.43
N ALA A 33 5.81 13.18 -0.39
CA ALA A 33 6.76 13.02 -1.49
C ALA A 33 6.15 12.40 -2.76
N TYR A 34 5.04 11.66 -2.62
CA TYR A 34 4.34 10.98 -3.72
C TYR A 34 2.90 11.45 -3.88
N GLU A 35 2.37 12.17 -2.89
CA GLU A 35 0.99 12.66 -2.84
C GLU A 35 0.98 14.17 -2.56
N PRO A 36 1.06 15.00 -3.61
CA PRO A 36 1.04 16.46 -3.46
C PRO A 36 -0.22 16.98 -2.76
N ILE A 37 -1.34 16.27 -2.93
CA ILE A 37 -2.63 16.56 -2.30
C ILE A 37 -3.01 15.32 -1.47
N PRO A 38 -3.24 15.43 -0.16
CA PRO A 38 -3.70 14.31 0.65
C PRO A 38 -5.01 13.72 0.08
N PRO A 39 -5.14 12.39 -0.06
CA PRO A 39 -6.32 11.77 -0.70
C PRO A 39 -7.64 12.18 -0.04
N ARG A 40 -7.64 12.36 1.29
CA ARG A 40 -8.82 12.79 2.05
C ARG A 40 -9.32 14.18 1.65
N ALA A 41 -8.44 15.09 1.24
CA ALA A 41 -8.80 16.45 0.85
C ALA A 41 -9.68 16.49 -0.40
N VAL A 42 -9.70 15.40 -1.18
CA VAL A 42 -10.49 15.26 -2.41
C VAL A 42 -11.51 14.12 -2.32
N GLY A 43 -11.83 13.68 -1.10
CA GLY A 43 -12.80 12.60 -0.85
C GLY A 43 -12.32 11.19 -1.25
N ASN A 44 -11.01 11.01 -1.44
CA ASN A 44 -10.39 9.73 -1.80
C ASN A 44 -9.71 9.08 -0.58
N ARG A 45 -9.17 7.86 -0.76
CA ARG A 45 -8.40 7.14 0.25
C ARG A 45 -7.16 6.52 -0.37
N ARG A 46 -6.06 6.51 0.40
CA ARG A 46 -4.85 5.78 0.02
C ARG A 46 -5.10 4.28 0.06
N ARG A 47 -4.58 3.54 -0.92
CA ARG A 47 -4.71 2.09 -0.97
C ARG A 47 -3.38 1.47 -1.34
N ILE A 48 -3.00 0.42 -0.64
CA ILE A 48 -1.79 -0.34 -0.94
C ILE A 48 -2.19 -1.61 -1.69
N VAL A 49 -1.55 -1.84 -2.82
CA VAL A 49 -1.78 -2.99 -3.68
C VAL A 49 -0.64 -3.98 -3.51
N PHE A 50 -0.95 -5.17 -3.01
CA PHE A 50 -0.02 -6.27 -2.83
C PHE A 50 -0.18 -7.29 -3.96
N GLY A 51 0.95 -7.83 -4.42
CA GLY A 51 0.99 -8.69 -5.59
C GLY A 51 2.43 -9.11 -5.90
N GLU A 52 2.71 -9.49 -7.14
CA GLU A 52 4.02 -10.00 -7.56
C GLU A 52 5.18 -9.02 -7.32
N LEU A 53 4.88 -7.72 -7.29
CA LEU A 53 5.85 -6.65 -7.09
C LEU A 53 6.14 -6.39 -5.61
N ALA A 54 5.49 -7.11 -4.69
CA ALA A 54 5.71 -6.93 -3.26
C ALA A 54 7.15 -7.33 -2.88
N GLY A 55 7.94 -6.36 -2.45
CA GLY A 55 9.26 -6.60 -1.87
C GLY A 55 9.18 -7.06 -0.41
N LYS A 56 10.33 -7.31 0.24
CA LYS A 56 10.40 -7.65 1.67
C LYS A 56 9.62 -6.67 2.54
N THR A 57 9.76 -5.36 2.30
CA THR A 57 9.04 -4.33 3.07
C THR A 57 7.53 -4.39 2.85
N GLY A 58 7.09 -4.62 1.61
CA GLY A 58 5.67 -4.80 1.30
C GLY A 58 5.09 -6.04 1.97
N ALA A 59 5.81 -7.16 1.92
CA ALA A 59 5.40 -8.39 2.60
C ALA A 59 5.35 -8.23 4.13
N ALA A 60 6.38 -7.65 4.75
CA ALA A 60 6.39 -7.37 6.19
C ALA A 60 5.25 -6.42 6.61
N TYR A 61 4.90 -5.48 5.74
CA TYR A 61 3.77 -4.58 5.98
C TYR A 61 2.44 -5.32 5.88
N LEU A 62 2.26 -6.18 4.87
CA LEU A 62 1.08 -7.04 4.75
C LEU A 62 0.93 -7.95 5.97
N MET A 63 2.02 -8.58 6.43
CA MET A 63 2.04 -9.41 7.63
C MET A 63 1.54 -8.63 8.85
N SER A 64 2.05 -7.40 9.05
CA SER A 64 1.59 -6.51 10.12
C SER A 64 0.09 -6.22 10.05
N LEU A 65 -0.44 -5.95 8.85
CA LEU A 65 -1.86 -5.69 8.64
C LEU A 65 -2.73 -6.91 8.94
N LEU A 66 -2.22 -8.11 8.70
CA LEU A 66 -2.87 -9.38 8.98
C LEU A 66 -2.71 -9.85 10.44
N GLY A 67 -2.01 -9.09 11.27
CA GLY A 67 -1.74 -9.46 12.66
C GLY A 67 -0.68 -10.57 12.82
N LEU A 68 0.14 -10.79 11.80
CA LEU A 68 1.26 -11.73 11.85
C LEU A 68 2.51 -11.04 12.41
N GLU A 69 3.35 -11.83 13.09
CA GLU A 69 4.65 -11.35 13.57
C GLU A 69 5.56 -10.94 12.40
N LYS A 70 6.28 -9.83 12.54
CA LYS A 70 7.13 -9.27 11.49
C LYS A 70 8.56 -9.79 11.65
N ASP A 71 8.81 -11.01 11.21
CA ASP A 71 10.17 -11.54 11.13
C ASP A 71 10.71 -11.47 9.69
N GLU A 72 12.04 -11.50 9.56
CA GLU A 72 12.70 -11.37 8.27
C GLU A 72 12.48 -12.58 7.36
N GLU A 73 12.42 -13.78 7.92
CA GLU A 73 12.29 -15.01 7.17
C GLU A 73 10.87 -15.14 6.59
N GLY A 74 9.85 -14.91 7.42
CA GLY A 74 8.46 -14.81 7.05
C GLY A 74 8.22 -13.76 5.98
N ALA A 75 8.78 -12.56 6.12
CA ALA A 75 8.65 -11.51 5.11
C ALA A 75 9.25 -11.91 3.75
N LYS A 76 10.39 -12.61 3.75
CA LYS A 76 11.00 -13.15 2.52
C LYS A 76 10.16 -14.27 1.93
N ALA A 77 9.61 -15.16 2.76
CA ALA A 77 8.75 -16.26 2.33
C ALA A 77 7.46 -15.74 1.69
N VAL A 78 6.80 -14.77 2.32
CA VAL A 78 5.59 -14.11 1.80
C VAL A 78 5.89 -13.38 0.49
N ALA A 79 6.95 -12.58 0.41
CA ALA A 79 7.34 -11.90 -0.83
C ALA A 79 7.60 -12.90 -1.98
N ARG A 80 8.29 -14.01 -1.69
CA ARG A 80 8.55 -15.07 -2.66
C ARG A 80 7.27 -15.76 -3.11
N GLY A 81 6.36 -16.05 -2.17
CA GLY A 81 5.05 -16.61 -2.45
C GLY A 81 4.26 -15.72 -3.41
N LEU A 82 4.12 -14.43 -3.08
CA LEU A 82 3.44 -13.44 -3.92
C LEU A 82 4.03 -13.36 -5.33
N LYS A 83 5.36 -13.37 -5.46
CA LYS A 83 6.05 -13.38 -6.76
C LYS A 83 5.83 -14.66 -7.56
N ASN A 84 5.83 -15.82 -6.90
CA ASN A 84 5.68 -17.12 -7.55
C ASN A 84 4.27 -17.37 -8.10
N LEU A 85 3.25 -16.71 -7.54
CA LEU A 85 1.89 -16.80 -8.05
C LEU A 85 1.77 -16.26 -9.48
N ARG A 86 2.57 -15.24 -9.87
CA ARG A 86 2.55 -14.61 -11.21
C ARG A 86 1.14 -14.16 -11.64
N MET A 87 0.36 -13.65 -10.69
CA MET A 87 -1.02 -13.20 -10.91
C MET A 87 -1.16 -11.67 -10.97
N GLY A 88 -0.05 -10.92 -10.95
CA GLY A 88 -0.07 -9.46 -10.91
C GLY A 88 -0.52 -8.92 -9.55
N ASP A 89 -1.53 -8.04 -9.56
CA ASP A 89 -2.10 -7.41 -8.38
C ASP A 89 -3.15 -8.33 -7.74
N LEU A 90 -2.99 -8.65 -6.44
CA LEU A 90 -3.80 -9.66 -5.75
C LEU A 90 -4.74 -9.06 -4.71
N ILE A 91 -4.23 -8.16 -3.86
CA ILE A 91 -4.96 -7.64 -2.70
C ILE A 91 -4.79 -6.13 -2.65
N GLU A 92 -5.90 -5.40 -2.53
CA GLU A 92 -5.92 -3.95 -2.32
C GLU A 92 -6.45 -3.65 -0.93
N ILE A 93 -5.62 -3.05 -0.08
CA ILE A 93 -6.01 -2.69 1.30
C ILE A 93 -6.11 -1.16 1.42
N PRO A 94 -7.29 -0.61 1.77
CA PRO A 94 -7.42 0.81 2.08
C PRO A 94 -6.71 1.11 3.39
N LEU A 95 -5.89 2.16 3.40
CA LEU A 95 -5.27 2.65 4.63
C LEU A 95 -6.27 3.54 5.35
N GLU A 96 -6.76 3.07 6.49
CA GLU A 96 -7.53 3.89 7.42
C GLU A 96 -6.60 4.62 8.39
N ASP A 97 -7.06 5.74 8.94
CA ASP A 97 -6.28 6.64 9.79
C ASP A 97 -5.66 5.92 11.01
N ARG A 98 -6.27 4.81 11.46
CA ARG A 98 -5.76 3.97 12.54
C ARG A 98 -4.47 3.22 12.16
N PHE A 99 -4.35 2.83 10.89
CA PHE A 99 -3.16 2.17 10.35
C PHE A 99 -2.07 3.17 10.01
N GLU A 100 -2.43 4.37 9.53
CA GLU A 100 -1.46 5.47 9.30
C GLU A 100 -0.70 5.83 10.59
N LYS A 101 -1.40 5.92 11.72
CA LYS A 101 -0.79 6.23 13.02
C LYS A 101 0.12 5.13 13.55
N LYS A 102 -0.20 3.85 13.32
CA LYS A 102 0.67 2.72 13.72
C LYS A 102 2.02 2.74 12.99
N ILE A 103 2.02 3.12 11.71
CA ILE A 103 3.25 3.22 10.90
C ILE A 103 4.19 4.33 11.41
N ILE A 104 3.62 5.42 11.91
CA ILE A 104 4.39 6.57 12.42
C ILE A 104 4.95 6.29 13.82
N ASN A 105 4.26 5.49 14.63
CA ASN A 105 4.58 5.26 16.05
C ASN A 105 5.39 3.99 16.36
N ASP A 106 5.62 3.09 15.38
CA ASP A 106 6.55 1.94 15.50
C ASP A 106 8.03 2.39 15.35
N LYS A 107 8.44 3.44 16.09
CA LYS A 107 9.84 3.86 16.23
C LYS A 107 10.45 3.38 17.53
#